data_AF-A0A8H3VJK0-F1
#
_entry.id   AF-A0A8H3VJK0-F1
#
_cell.length_a   1.000
_cell.length_b   1.000
_cell.length_c   1.000
_cell.angle_alpha   90.00
_cell.angle_beta   90.00
_cell.angle_gamma   90.00
#
_symmetry.space_group_name_H-M   'P 1'
#
loop_
_entity.id
_entity.type
_entity.pdbx_description
1 polymer ?
#
loop_
_entity_poly.entity_id
_entity_poly.type
_entity_poly.pdbx_seq_one_letter_code
_entity_poly.pdbx_strand_id
1 'polypeptide(L)'
;MSAPAGKGIDDNDYKSRTGQSEIPVVGNESTVESGVNPATEDSDATLERDEKDAIDQSNIVKGRTRGAAKESYAEPGDEEGLPGPDDGTSRGAQ
;
A
#
# COMPACT_ATOMS: atom_id res chain seq x y z
N MET A 1 -34.03 -18.38 2.78
CA MET A 1 -33.66 -17.63 1.56
C MET A 1 -32.96 -18.59 0.63
N SER A 2 -33.49 -18.81 -0.59
CA SER A 2 -32.83 -19.62 -1.61
C SER A 2 -31.84 -18.74 -2.37
N ALA A 3 -30.55 -19.10 -2.39
CA ALA A 3 -29.59 -18.44 -3.26
C ALA A 3 -30.03 -18.61 -4.73
N PRO A 4 -29.74 -17.64 -5.62
CA PRO A 4 -29.99 -17.82 -7.04
C PRO A 4 -29.17 -19.00 -7.55
N ALA A 5 -29.83 -20.01 -8.13
CA ALA A 5 -29.16 -21.14 -8.78
C ALA A 5 -28.57 -20.69 -10.12
N GLY A 6 -27.46 -19.95 -10.05
CA GLY A 6 -26.64 -19.65 -11.21
C GLY A 6 -25.96 -20.93 -11.68
N LYS A 7 -26.07 -21.24 -12.98
CA LYS A 7 -25.32 -22.34 -13.59
C LYS A 7 -23.82 -21.99 -13.56
N GLY A 8 -22.99 -22.87 -12.99
CA GLY A 8 -21.53 -22.71 -12.94
C GLY A 8 -20.96 -22.07 -11.65
N ILE A 9 -21.71 -22.07 -10.55
CA ILE A 9 -21.19 -21.62 -9.24
C ILE A 9 -19.99 -22.49 -8.78
N ASP A 10 -19.95 -23.76 -9.18
CA ASP A 10 -18.86 -24.70 -8.86
C ASP A 10 -17.79 -24.78 -9.97
N ASP A 11 -17.90 -23.96 -11.03
CA ASP A 11 -16.94 -23.99 -12.15
C ASP A 11 -15.66 -23.22 -11.77
N ASN A 12 -14.53 -23.91 -11.77
CA ASN A 12 -13.22 -23.38 -11.37
C ASN A 12 -12.29 -23.09 -12.57
N ASP A 13 -12.85 -22.74 -13.73
CA ASP A 13 -12.08 -22.51 -14.97
C ASP A 13 -11.07 -21.36 -14.87
N TYR A 14 -11.26 -20.46 -13.90
CA TYR A 14 -10.35 -19.36 -13.58
C TYR A 14 -9.18 -19.77 -12.66
N LYS A 15 -9.18 -20.98 -12.07
CA LYS A 15 -8.11 -21.46 -11.19
C LYS A 15 -6.82 -21.65 -11.98
N SER A 16 -5.69 -21.25 -11.40
CA SER A 16 -4.39 -21.37 -12.04
C SER A 16 -3.99 -22.82 -12.28
N ARG A 17 -3.33 -23.03 -13.43
CA ARG A 17 -2.76 -24.34 -13.82
C ARG A 17 -1.33 -24.46 -13.31
N THR A 18 -0.89 -25.70 -13.11
CA THR A 18 0.50 -25.99 -12.74
C THR A 18 1.47 -25.44 -13.78
N GLY A 19 2.47 -24.67 -13.34
CA GLY A 19 3.52 -24.10 -14.21
C GLY A 19 3.21 -22.73 -14.81
N GLN A 20 2.16 -22.05 -14.37
CA GLN A 20 1.84 -20.68 -14.77
C GLN A 20 2.70 -19.67 -13.97
N SER A 21 3.29 -18.68 -14.64
CA SER A 21 4.21 -17.70 -14.03
C SER A 21 3.54 -16.51 -13.32
N GLU A 22 2.20 -16.49 -13.29
CA GLU A 22 1.38 -15.42 -12.72
C GLU A 22 1.02 -15.72 -11.25
N ILE A 23 0.50 -14.73 -10.51
CA ILE A 23 -0.03 -14.95 -9.16
C ILE A 23 -1.08 -16.09 -9.20
N PRO A 24 -0.91 -17.17 -8.43
CA PRO A 24 -1.79 -18.32 -8.48
C PRO A 24 -3.17 -17.96 -7.90
N VAL A 25 -4.22 -18.19 -8.68
CA VAL A 25 -5.61 -18.08 -8.28
C VAL A 25 -6.13 -19.46 -7.89
N VAL A 26 -6.78 -19.54 -6.73
CA VAL A 26 -7.36 -20.78 -6.19
C VAL A 26 -8.86 -20.86 -6.53
N GLY A 27 -9.40 -22.08 -6.55
CA GLY A 27 -10.84 -22.29 -6.83
C GLY A 27 -11.73 -22.01 -5.62
N ASN A 28 -13.04 -21.91 -5.84
CA ASN A 28 -14.04 -21.49 -4.85
C ASN A 28 -13.99 -22.29 -3.53
N GLU A 29 -13.75 -23.60 -3.60
CA GLU A 29 -13.77 -24.50 -2.45
C GLU A 29 -12.41 -24.57 -1.74
N SER A 30 -11.41 -23.85 -2.23
CA SER A 30 -10.07 -23.87 -1.67
C SER A 30 -10.07 -23.10 -0.35
N THR A 31 -9.72 -23.77 0.75
CA THR A 31 -9.50 -23.10 2.02
C THR A 31 -8.25 -22.21 1.91
N VAL A 32 -8.43 -20.90 2.09
CA VAL A 32 -7.35 -19.92 2.15
C VAL A 32 -7.23 -19.44 3.59
N GLU A 33 -6.00 -19.34 4.08
CA GLU A 33 -5.74 -18.78 5.39
C GLU A 33 -6.18 -17.31 5.42
N SER A 34 -7.07 -16.97 6.34
CA SER A 34 -7.69 -15.64 6.40
C SER A 34 -6.70 -14.52 6.73
N GLY A 35 -5.54 -14.87 7.30
CA GLY A 35 -4.59 -13.92 7.89
C GLY A 35 -5.10 -13.21 9.15
N VAL A 36 -6.36 -13.43 9.50
CA VAL A 36 -7.08 -12.90 10.66
C VAL A 36 -7.16 -14.02 11.70
N ASN A 37 -6.76 -13.74 12.94
CA ASN A 37 -7.04 -14.60 14.07
C ASN A 37 -8.40 -14.22 14.70
N PRO A 38 -9.48 -14.97 14.43
CA PRO A 38 -10.83 -14.62 14.88
C PRO A 38 -10.99 -14.69 16.40
N ALA A 39 -10.07 -15.35 17.12
CA ALA A 39 -10.13 -15.45 18.57
C ALA A 39 -9.59 -14.19 19.29
N THR A 40 -8.80 -13.36 18.60
CA THR A 40 -8.09 -12.24 19.24
C THR A 40 -8.37 -10.91 18.57
N GLU A 41 -8.60 -10.89 17.26
CA GLU A 41 -8.70 -9.64 16.52
C GLU A 41 -10.01 -8.89 16.76
N ASP A 42 -11.12 -9.61 16.98
CA ASP A 42 -12.40 -9.04 17.43
C ASP A 42 -12.57 -9.25 18.94
N SER A 43 -11.65 -8.70 19.74
CA SER A 43 -11.68 -8.82 21.20
C SER A 43 -11.52 -7.48 21.90
N ASP A 44 -12.13 -7.35 23.08
CA ASP A 44 -12.02 -6.16 23.93
C ASP A 44 -10.55 -5.82 24.28
N ALA A 45 -9.68 -6.83 24.33
CA ALA A 45 -8.25 -6.64 24.59
C ALA A 45 -7.54 -5.90 23.45
N THR A 46 -7.97 -6.11 22.20
CA THR A 46 -7.47 -5.37 21.03
C THR A 46 -7.91 -3.91 21.11
N LEU A 47 -9.18 -3.66 21.46
CA LEU A 47 -9.69 -2.30 21.64
C LEU A 47 -8.93 -1.54 22.74
N GLU A 48 -8.69 -2.16 23.89
CA GLU A 48 -7.97 -1.52 25.01
C GLU A 48 -6.53 -1.14 24.65
N ARG A 49 -5.85 -1.99 23.85
CA ARG A 49 -4.51 -1.67 23.34
C ARG A 49 -4.57 -0.51 22.36
N ASP A 50 -5.51 -0.55 21.42
CA ASP A 50 -5.65 0.50 20.40
C ASP A 50 -5.98 1.85 21.04
N GLU A 51 -6.79 1.89 22.10
CA GLU A 51 -7.05 3.10 22.90
C GLU A 51 -5.79 3.65 23.56
N LYS A 52 -4.93 2.78 24.11
CA LYS A 52 -3.65 3.19 24.71
C LYS A 52 -2.69 3.72 23.65
N ASP A 53 -2.55 3.01 22.53
CA ASP A 53 -1.64 3.37 21.45
C ASP A 53 -2.07 4.67 20.75
N ALA A 54 -3.38 4.92 20.62
CA ALA A 54 -3.93 6.13 20.03
C ALA A 54 -3.61 7.39 20.85
N ILE A 55 -3.51 7.26 22.17
CA ILE A 55 -3.20 8.38 23.08
C ILE A 55 -1.69 8.52 23.28
N ASP A 56 -0.89 7.48 23.01
CA ASP A 56 0.55 7.51 23.20
C ASP A 56 1.27 8.40 22.17
N GLN A 57 1.62 9.61 22.61
CA GLN A 57 2.39 10.57 21.83
C GLN A 57 3.83 10.11 21.53
N SER A 58 4.34 9.08 22.21
CA SER A 58 5.66 8.52 21.93
C SER A 58 5.73 7.84 20.55
N ASN A 59 4.59 7.34 20.06
CA ASN A 59 4.44 6.76 18.72
C ASN A 59 4.40 7.82 17.61
N ILE A 60 4.29 9.10 17.96
CA ILE A 60 4.26 10.20 16.99
C ILE A 60 5.69 10.61 16.65
N VAL A 61 6.01 10.57 15.35
CA VAL A 61 7.28 11.09 14.84
C VAL A 61 7.38 12.59 15.15
N LYS A 62 8.40 12.97 15.91
CA LYS A 62 8.59 14.36 16.34
C LYS A 62 9.14 15.21 15.20
N GLY A 63 8.35 16.19 14.77
CA GLY A 63 8.78 17.19 13.79
C GLY A 63 8.84 16.69 12.35
N ARG A 64 9.48 17.48 11.47
CA ARG A 64 9.66 17.12 10.06
C ARG A 64 10.84 16.16 9.94
N THR A 65 10.62 14.97 9.39
CA THR A 65 11.69 13.99 9.10
C THR A 65 12.63 14.44 7.98
N ARG A 66 12.25 15.46 7.20
CA ARG A 66 13.08 16.09 6.18
C ARG A 66 13.22 17.59 6.48
N GLY A 67 14.47 18.06 6.55
CA GLY A 67 14.85 19.41 6.93
C GLY A 67 14.55 20.51 5.91
N ALA A 68 13.82 20.21 4.84
CA ALA A 68 13.39 21.25 3.90
C ALA A 68 12.50 22.24 4.64
N ALA A 69 12.96 23.49 4.73
CA ALA A 69 12.17 24.62 5.20
C ALA A 69 10.88 24.72 4.37
N LYS A 70 9.81 25.24 4.97
CA LYS A 70 8.61 25.59 4.21
C LYS A 70 8.91 26.86 3.43
N GLU A 71 9.54 26.74 2.26
CA GLU A 71 9.44 27.80 1.26
C GLU A 71 7.99 27.83 0.76
N SER A 72 7.48 29.02 0.43
CA SER A 72 6.21 29.13 -0.30
C SER A 72 6.37 28.33 -1.59
N TYR A 73 5.43 27.43 -1.88
CA TYR A 73 5.46 26.72 -3.16
C TYR A 73 5.32 27.74 -4.29
N ALA A 74 6.44 28.05 -4.94
CA ALA A 74 6.54 28.87 -6.13
C ALA A 74 7.08 27.98 -7.26
N GLU A 75 6.69 28.28 -8.48
CA GLU A 75 7.31 27.64 -9.64
C GLU A 75 8.79 28.05 -9.69
N PRO A 76 9.72 27.10 -9.87
CA PRO A 76 11.13 27.44 -10.03
C PRO A 76 11.31 28.33 -11.25
N GLY A 77 12.18 29.34 -11.15
CA GLY A 77 12.53 30.18 -12.30
C GLY A 77 13.19 29.35 -13.42
N ASP A 78 13.23 29.90 -14.64
CA ASP A 78 13.77 29.22 -15.83
C ASP A 78 15.20 28.70 -15.65
N GLU A 79 15.98 29.29 -14.74
CA GLU A 79 17.36 28.94 -14.44
C GLU A 79 17.52 28.24 -13.07
N GLU A 80 16.44 28.10 -12.29
CA GLU A 80 16.50 27.55 -10.94
C GLU A 80 16.54 26.01 -10.97
N GLY A 81 17.61 25.44 -10.43
CA GLY A 81 17.86 23.99 -10.47
C GLY A 81 18.53 23.51 -11.75
N LEU A 82 18.77 24.39 -12.72
CA LEU A 82 19.64 24.10 -13.86
C LEU A 82 21.12 24.33 -13.48
N PRO A 83 22.05 23.54 -14.02
CA PRO A 83 23.46 23.79 -13.82
C PRO A 83 23.88 25.13 -14.44
N GLY A 84 24.74 25.86 -13.74
CA GLY A 84 25.22 27.17 -14.19
C GLY A 84 25.99 27.09 -15.52
N PRO A 85 26.10 28.22 -16.25
CA PRO A 85 26.79 28.27 -17.54
C PRO A 85 28.26 27.83 -17.47
N ASP A 86 28.89 27.94 -16.28
CA ASP A 86 30.27 27.54 -16.04
C ASP A 86 30.42 26.07 -15.60
N ASP A 87 29.33 25.37 -15.26
CA ASP A 87 29.35 23.99 -14.76
C ASP A 87 29.37 22.95 -15.91
N GLY A 88 29.08 23.37 -17.14
CA GLY A 88 29.29 22.55 -18.35
C GLY A 88 28.43 21.28 -18.47
N THR A 89 27.49 21.05 -17.55
CA THR A 89 26.58 19.89 -17.49
C THR A 89 25.28 20.09 -18.28
N SER A 90 25.07 21.27 -18.87
CA SER A 90 24.01 21.59 -19.83
C SER A 90 24.37 21.10 -21.25
N ARG A 91 24.60 19.79 -21.41
CA ARG A 91 24.75 19.17 -22.74
C ARG A 91 23.53 18.32 -23.07
N GLY A 92 22.62 18.89 -23.86
CA GLY A 92 21.57 18.14 -24.51
C GLY A 92 22.18 17.04 -25.39
N ALA A 93 21.68 15.81 -25.25
CA ALA A 93 21.98 14.74 -26.17
C ALA A 93 21.50 15.17 -27.57
N GLN A 94 22.42 15.20 -28.54
CA GLN A 94 22.12 15.25 -29.97
C GLN A 94 21.98 13.83 -30.53
#